data_AF-A0A0V0GYA8-F1
#
_entry.id   AF-A0A0V0GYA8-F1
#
_cell.length_a   1.000
_cell.length_b   1.000
_cell.length_c   1.000
_cell.angle_alpha   90.00
_cell.angle_beta   90.00
_cell.angle_gamma   90.00
#
_symmetry.space_group_name_H-M   'P 1'
#
loop_
_entity.id
_entity.type
_entity.pdbx_description
1 polymer ?
#
loop_
_entity_poly.entity_id
_entity_poly.type
_entity_poly.pdbx_seq_one_letter_code
_entity_poly.pdbx_strand_id
1 'polypeptide(L)'
;MECKEENGQTVIPVFYDVDPSHVRNQRESLAEAFAKHESKYKDDAEEMQKVKRWRNALTAAADLKGYDIRDGIESENIQQIVDHISFKLCNSAYSLSSLKDVVGIHAHLEKLKSRLEIEIDDVRIVGIWGTGGIGKTTIAKAIFHTLSYQFKAACFLEDVKGNAKKINCIIYKILFSLNC
;
A
#
# COMPACT_ATOMS: atom_id res chain seq x y z
N MET A 1 13.66 -1.16 -13.69
CA MET A 1 13.75 -2.58 -13.28
C MET A 1 15.03 -2.84 -12.50
N GLU A 2 16.13 -2.18 -12.82
CA GLU A 2 17.39 -2.19 -12.05
C GLU A 2 17.17 -2.01 -10.54
N CYS A 3 16.41 -1.00 -10.07
CA CYS A 3 16.17 -0.84 -8.63
C CYS A 3 15.42 -2.01 -7.97
N LYS A 4 14.61 -2.77 -8.71
CA LYS A 4 13.99 -4.00 -8.21
C LYS A 4 15.03 -5.12 -8.05
N GLU A 5 15.98 -5.21 -8.97
CA GLU A 5 17.03 -6.23 -8.98
C GLU A 5 18.14 -5.91 -7.96
N GLU A 6 18.57 -4.66 -7.89
CA GLU A 6 19.67 -4.22 -7.03
C GLU A 6 19.22 -3.92 -5.60
N ASN A 7 18.08 -3.24 -5.43
CA ASN A 7 17.62 -2.74 -4.13
C ASN A 7 16.44 -3.55 -3.56
N GLY A 8 16.00 -4.62 -4.24
CA GLY A 8 14.86 -5.42 -3.82
C GLY A 8 13.53 -4.66 -3.78
N GLN A 9 13.42 -3.53 -4.48
CA GLN A 9 12.22 -2.72 -4.47
C GLN A 9 11.02 -3.48 -5.07
N THR A 10 9.86 -3.30 -4.45
CA THR A 10 8.61 -3.83 -4.99
C THR A 10 8.16 -2.97 -6.18
N VAL A 11 7.92 -3.61 -7.32
CA VAL A 11 7.35 -2.98 -8.53
C VAL A 11 6.03 -3.66 -8.83
N ILE A 12 4.99 -2.86 -9.09
CA ILE A 12 3.65 -3.33 -9.45
C ILE A 12 3.26 -2.60 -10.73
N PRO A 13 3.26 -3.26 -11.90
CA PRO A 13 2.87 -2.63 -13.15
C PRO A 13 1.35 -2.44 -13.20
N VAL A 14 0.93 -1.36 -13.85
CA VAL A 14 -0.47 -1.06 -14.16
C VAL A 14 -0.56 -0.86 -15.68
N PHE A 15 -1.32 -1.73 -16.34
CA PHE A 15 -1.57 -1.70 -17.78
C PHE A 15 -2.93 -1.05 -17.99
N TYR A 16 -2.92 0.23 -18.37
CA TYR A 16 -4.13 1.01 -18.62
C TYR A 16 -4.40 1.06 -20.12
N ASP A 17 -5.55 0.54 -20.55
CA ASP A 17 -5.98 0.47 -21.96
C ASP A 17 -4.90 -0.10 -22.91
N VAL A 18 -4.09 -1.03 -22.41
CA VAL A 18 -3.01 -1.66 -23.17
C VAL A 18 -2.92 -3.14 -22.82
N ASP A 19 -2.85 -4.00 -23.83
CA ASP A 19 -2.62 -5.42 -23.60
C ASP A 19 -1.19 -5.63 -23.05
N PRO A 20 -1.03 -6.26 -21.87
CA PRO A 20 0.30 -6.53 -21.31
C PRO A 20 1.21 -7.32 -22.26
N SER A 21 0.65 -8.15 -23.15
CA SER A 21 1.39 -8.89 -24.17
C SER A 21 1.96 -7.98 -25.28
N HIS A 22 1.32 -6.85 -25.57
CA HIS A 22 1.85 -5.84 -26.50
C HIS A 22 3.04 -5.13 -25.87
N VAL A 23 2.99 -4.86 -24.56
CA VAL A 23 4.13 -4.32 -23.80
C VAL A 23 5.28 -5.34 -23.72
N ARG A 24 4.97 -6.59 -23.36
CA ARG A 24 5.94 -7.68 -23.21
C ARG A 24 6.74 -7.95 -24.47
N ASN A 25 6.05 -7.94 -25.61
CA ASN A 25 6.64 -8.28 -26.90
C ASN A 25 6.93 -7.03 -27.77
N GLN A 26 6.74 -5.83 -27.21
CA GLN A 26 6.84 -4.54 -27.90
C GLN A 26 6.18 -4.56 -29.29
N ARG A 27 4.88 -4.88 -29.34
CA ARG A 27 4.05 -4.94 -30.56
C ARG A 27 3.33 -3.60 -30.82
N GLU A 28 2.67 -3.52 -31.97
CA GLU A 28 1.85 -2.36 -32.38
C GLU A 28 2.63 -1.03 -32.30
N SER A 29 2.04 -0.01 -31.66
CA SER A 29 2.63 1.32 -31.53
C SER A 29 4.00 1.32 -30.86
N LEU A 30 4.28 0.36 -29.95
CA LEU A 30 5.60 0.20 -29.35
C LEU A 30 6.63 -0.26 -30.39
N ALA A 31 6.26 -1.21 -31.26
CA ALA A 31 7.14 -1.69 -32.32
C ALA A 31 7.54 -0.54 -33.26
N GLU A 32 6.55 0.25 -33.69
CA GLU A 32 6.74 1.39 -34.58
C GLU A 32 7.60 2.47 -33.92
N ALA A 33 7.34 2.80 -32.65
CA ALA A 33 8.10 3.77 -31.89
C ALA A 33 9.57 3.37 -31.76
N PHE A 34 9.85 2.11 -31.43
CA PHE A 34 11.22 1.61 -31.35
C PHE A 34 11.91 1.61 -32.71
N ALA A 35 11.25 1.13 -33.77
CA ALA A 35 11.83 1.11 -35.12
C ALA A 35 12.19 2.52 -35.61
N LYS A 36 11.31 3.51 -35.32
CA LYS A 36 11.57 4.92 -35.63
C LYS A 36 12.77 5.48 -34.87
N HIS A 37 12.91 5.16 -33.58
CA HIS A 37 14.06 5.60 -32.77
C HIS A 37 15.35 4.95 -33.26
N GLU A 38 15.36 3.63 -33.46
CA GLU A 38 16.51 2.87 -33.95
C GLU A 38 16.96 3.38 -35.34
N SER A 39 16.02 3.69 -36.24
CA SER A 39 16.36 4.25 -37.56
C SER A 39 16.97 5.66 -37.47
N LYS A 40 16.53 6.48 -36.52
CA LYS A 40 17.03 7.85 -36.35
C LYS A 40 18.43 7.89 -35.76
N TYR A 41 18.77 6.92 -34.91
CA TYR A 41 20.03 6.87 -34.15
C TYR A 41 20.89 5.65 -34.51
N LYS A 42 20.72 5.11 -35.73
CA LYS A 42 21.38 3.87 -36.18
C LYS A 42 22.90 3.86 -36.04
N ASP A 43 23.54 5.02 -36.15
CA ASP A 43 25.00 5.19 -36.09
C ASP A 43 25.48 5.60 -34.67
N ASP A 44 24.56 5.77 -33.73
CA ASP A 44 24.83 6.10 -32.34
C ASP A 44 24.78 4.84 -31.47
N ALA A 45 25.96 4.31 -31.15
CA ALA A 45 26.09 3.10 -30.36
C ALA A 45 25.51 3.23 -28.94
N GLU A 46 25.52 4.42 -28.35
CA GLU A 46 24.98 4.65 -27.01
C GLU A 46 23.45 4.60 -27.03
N GLU A 47 22.83 5.25 -28.00
CA GLU A 47 21.37 5.21 -28.19
C GLU A 47 20.88 3.79 -28.48
N MET A 48 21.61 3.04 -29.31
CA MET A 48 21.28 1.64 -29.57
C MET A 48 21.39 0.75 -28.32
N GLN A 49 22.31 1.06 -27.41
CA GLN A 49 22.37 0.38 -26.10
C GLN A 49 21.20 0.78 -25.19
N LYS A 50 20.78 2.05 -25.17
CA LYS A 50 19.61 2.51 -24.40
C LYS A 50 18.34 1.80 -24.85
N VAL A 51 18.12 1.67 -26.16
CA VAL A 51 16.96 0.95 -26.71
C VAL A 51 16.93 -0.50 -26.22
N LYS A 52 18.06 -1.21 -26.23
CA LYS A 52 18.14 -2.58 -25.67
C LYS A 52 17.74 -2.63 -24.20
N ARG A 53 18.21 -1.67 -23.38
CA ARG A 53 17.84 -1.59 -21.96
C ARG A 53 16.34 -1.31 -21.78
N TRP A 54 15.76 -0.42 -22.57
CA TRP A 54 14.31 -0.14 -22.52
C TRP A 54 13.47 -1.34 -22.90
N ARG A 55 13.82 -2.05 -23.99
CA ARG A 55 13.13 -3.28 -24.40
C ARG A 55 13.15 -4.32 -23.28
N ASN A 56 14.34 -4.57 -22.71
CA ASN A 56 14.48 -5.51 -21.59
C ASN A 56 13.65 -5.07 -20.37
N ALA A 57 13.66 -3.78 -20.03
CA ALA A 57 12.90 -3.24 -18.90
C ALA A 57 11.39 -3.37 -19.11
N LEU A 58 10.88 -3.13 -20.33
CA LEU A 58 9.46 -3.29 -20.65
C LEU A 58 9.02 -4.75 -20.59
N THR A 59 9.80 -5.67 -21.16
CA THR A 59 9.53 -7.11 -21.05
C THR A 59 9.52 -7.56 -19.59
N ALA A 60 10.56 -7.21 -18.83
CA ALA A 60 10.67 -7.58 -17.42
C ALA A 60 9.56 -6.98 -16.56
N ALA A 61 9.12 -5.75 -16.85
CA ALA A 61 7.95 -5.15 -16.19
C ALA A 61 6.65 -5.88 -16.56
N ALA A 62 6.46 -6.24 -17.83
CA ALA A 62 5.28 -6.97 -18.31
C ALA A 62 5.20 -8.43 -17.84
N ASP A 63 6.31 -9.00 -17.38
CA ASP A 63 6.36 -10.33 -16.76
C ASP A 63 5.98 -10.32 -15.27
N LEU A 64 5.91 -9.14 -14.64
CA LEU A 64 5.44 -9.03 -13.26
C LEU A 64 3.92 -9.19 -13.18
N LYS A 65 3.45 -9.72 -12.04
CA LYS A 65 2.04 -9.63 -11.68
C LYS A 65 1.67 -8.17 -11.42
N GLY A 66 0.65 -7.69 -12.12
CA GLY A 66 0.15 -6.33 -11.98
C GLY A 66 -1.34 -6.26 -12.28
N TYR A 67 -1.79 -5.06 -12.61
CA TYR A 67 -3.19 -4.76 -12.89
C TYR A 67 -3.41 -4.53 -14.37
N ASP A 68 -4.42 -5.17 -14.93
CA ASP A 68 -4.89 -4.99 -16.30
C ASP A 68 -6.22 -4.23 -16.24
N ILE A 69 -6.18 -2.95 -16.61
CA ILE A 69 -7.30 -2.00 -16.54
C ILE A 69 -7.75 -1.69 -17.98
N ARG A 70 -8.10 -2.74 -18.71
CA ARG A 70 -8.78 -2.61 -20.02
C ARG A 70 -10.30 -2.66 -19.88
N ASP A 71 -10.80 -3.32 -18.83
CA ASP A 71 -12.22 -3.52 -18.57
C ASP A 71 -12.63 -3.04 -17.17
N GLY A 72 -13.92 -2.78 -16.98
CA GLY A 72 -14.53 -2.44 -15.69
C GLY A 72 -14.61 -0.94 -15.39
N ILE A 73 -15.00 -0.62 -14.16
CA ILE A 73 -15.15 0.76 -13.70
C ILE A 73 -13.80 1.26 -13.21
N GLU A 74 -13.27 2.29 -13.86
CA GLU A 74 -11.95 2.88 -13.56
C GLU A 74 -11.79 3.22 -12.07
N SER A 75 -12.82 3.81 -11.44
CA SER A 75 -12.77 4.15 -10.01
C SER A 75 -12.64 2.93 -9.10
N GLU A 76 -13.26 1.80 -9.45
CA GLU A 76 -13.15 0.56 -8.67
C GLU A 76 -11.74 -0.04 -8.81
N ASN A 77 -11.19 -0.05 -10.02
CA ASN A 77 -9.82 -0.51 -10.29
C ASN A 77 -8.79 0.37 -9.56
N ILE A 78 -8.96 1.69 -9.57
CA ILE A 78 -8.10 2.62 -8.80
C ILE A 78 -8.21 2.32 -7.30
N GLN A 79 -9.42 2.13 -6.77
CA GLN A 79 -9.61 1.85 -5.35
C GLN A 79 -8.90 0.54 -4.95
N GLN A 80 -9.03 -0.53 -5.74
CA GLN A 80 -8.35 -1.81 -5.49
C GLN A 80 -6.82 -1.66 -5.47
N ILE A 81 -6.26 -0.84 -6.36
CA ILE A 81 -4.81 -0.55 -6.40
C ILE A 81 -4.39 0.23 -5.15
N VAL A 82 -5.13 1.27 -4.78
CA VAL A 82 -4.88 2.07 -3.57
C VAL A 82 -4.91 1.19 -2.33
N ASP A 83 -5.91 0.30 -2.20
CA ASP A 83 -6.06 -0.59 -1.06
C ASP A 83 -4.88 -1.57 -0.96
N HIS A 84 -4.48 -2.19 -2.08
CA HIS A 84 -3.34 -3.11 -2.11
C HIS A 84 -2.01 -2.41 -1.77
N ILE A 85 -1.76 -1.22 -2.32
CA ILE A 85 -0.54 -0.46 -2.03
C ILE A 85 -0.54 -0.02 -0.55
N SER A 86 -1.66 0.49 -0.05
CA SER A 86 -1.80 0.92 1.34
C SER A 86 -1.56 -0.23 2.31
N PHE A 87 -2.14 -1.41 2.03
CA PHE A 87 -1.90 -2.64 2.79
C PHE A 87 -0.42 -3.03 2.81
N LYS A 88 0.27 -3.02 1.65
CA LYS A 88 1.70 -3.32 1.57
C LYS A 88 2.55 -2.32 2.35
N LEU A 89 2.25 -1.03 2.22
CA LEU A 89 2.98 0.02 2.93
C LEU A 89 2.78 -0.05 4.44
N CYS A 90 1.55 -0.23 4.92
CA CYS A 90 1.27 -0.40 6.36
C CYS A 90 1.99 -1.62 6.94
N ASN A 91 1.97 -2.75 6.23
CA ASN A 91 2.72 -3.94 6.65
C ASN A 91 4.25 -3.76 6.62
N SER A 92 4.78 -2.90 5.73
CA SER A 92 6.22 -2.62 5.66
C SER A 92 6.69 -1.56 6.67
N ALA A 93 5.89 -0.53 6.91
CA ALA A 93 6.21 0.59 7.82
C ALA A 93 6.14 0.15 9.29
N TYR A 94 5.24 -0.79 9.59
CA TYR A 94 5.26 -1.59 10.80
C TYR A 94 5.84 -2.96 10.47
N SER A 95 7.14 -2.98 10.18
CA SER A 95 7.88 -4.24 10.17
C SER A 95 7.48 -5.03 11.40
N LEU A 96 6.99 -6.24 11.17
CA LEU A 96 6.66 -7.24 12.18
C LEU A 96 7.71 -7.35 13.28
N SER A 97 8.94 -6.86 13.10
CA SER A 97 9.94 -6.69 14.17
C SER A 97 9.47 -5.85 15.35
N SER A 98 8.79 -4.72 15.16
CA SER A 98 8.29 -3.90 16.30
C SER A 98 7.10 -4.54 17.01
N LEU A 99 6.36 -5.41 16.32
CA LEU A 99 5.24 -6.19 16.86
C LEU A 99 5.70 -7.53 17.47
N LYS A 100 6.84 -8.08 17.03
CA LYS A 100 7.45 -9.31 17.56
C LYS A 100 7.87 -9.15 19.02
N ASP A 101 8.28 -7.94 19.40
CA ASP A 101 8.65 -7.63 20.79
C ASP A 101 7.43 -7.50 21.71
N VAL A 102 6.21 -7.46 21.15
CA VAL A 102 4.97 -7.40 21.91
C VAL A 102 4.24 -8.74 21.80
N VAL A 103 4.56 -9.62 22.74
CA VAL A 103 3.95 -10.95 22.86
C VAL A 103 2.42 -10.82 22.88
N GLY A 104 1.73 -11.58 22.02
CA GLY A 104 0.26 -11.68 22.03
C GLY A 104 -0.50 -10.62 21.23
N ILE A 105 0.17 -9.73 20.48
CA ILE A 105 -0.50 -8.73 19.63
C ILE A 105 -1.50 -9.36 18.66
N HIS A 106 -1.15 -10.49 18.05
CA HIS A 106 -2.04 -11.15 17.09
C HIS A 106 -3.36 -11.59 17.76
N ALA A 107 -3.29 -12.18 18.96
CA ALA A 107 -4.48 -12.55 19.73
C ALA A 107 -5.32 -11.32 20.13
N HIS A 108 -4.68 -10.21 20.49
CA HIS A 108 -5.36 -8.95 20.78
C HIS A 108 -6.02 -8.36 19.52
N LEU A 109 -5.36 -8.40 18.36
CA LEU A 109 -5.90 -7.93 17.09
C LEU A 109 -7.11 -8.75 16.66
N GLU A 110 -7.05 -10.07 16.71
CA GLU A 110 -8.19 -10.93 16.32
C GLU A 110 -9.38 -10.76 17.27
N LYS A 111 -9.10 -10.63 18.59
CA LYS A 111 -10.14 -10.30 19.58
C LYS A 111 -10.73 -8.90 19.37
N LEU A 112 -9.94 -7.96 18.87
CA LEU A 112 -10.38 -6.59 18.61
C LEU A 112 -11.17 -6.50 17.32
N LYS A 113 -10.71 -7.11 16.22
CA LYS A 113 -11.45 -7.21 14.94
C LYS A 113 -12.82 -7.85 15.14
N SER A 114 -12.89 -8.98 15.84
CA SER A 114 -14.17 -9.66 16.15
C SER A 114 -15.11 -8.83 17.02
N ARG A 115 -14.59 -7.94 17.87
CA ARG A 115 -15.41 -7.03 18.70
C ARG A 115 -15.77 -5.72 18.00
N LEU A 116 -14.90 -5.26 17.11
CA LEU A 116 -15.11 -4.03 16.37
C LEU A 116 -16.07 -4.21 15.21
N GLU A 117 -16.25 -5.44 14.69
CA GLU A 117 -17.09 -5.72 13.53
C GLU A 117 -16.91 -4.61 12.47
N ILE A 118 -15.67 -4.42 12.03
CA ILE A 118 -15.19 -3.28 11.23
C ILE A 118 -16.02 -3.07 9.94
N GLU A 119 -16.79 -4.09 9.54
CA GLU A 119 -17.67 -4.11 8.38
C GLU A 119 -19.04 -3.41 8.60
N ILE A 120 -19.38 -3.02 9.84
CA ILE A 120 -20.63 -2.32 10.17
C ILE A 120 -20.36 -0.81 10.26
N ASP A 121 -21.12 -0.01 9.49
CA ASP A 121 -21.05 1.45 9.48
C ASP A 121 -21.66 2.06 10.76
N ASP A 122 -20.92 1.99 11.87
CA ASP A 122 -21.30 2.51 13.18
C ASP A 122 -20.07 3.08 13.93
N VAL A 123 -20.31 4.00 14.88
CA VAL A 123 -19.25 4.64 15.67
C VAL A 123 -18.98 3.83 16.94
N ARG A 124 -17.79 3.22 17.02
CA ARG A 124 -17.36 2.43 18.18
C ARG A 124 -16.19 3.08 18.91
N ILE A 125 -16.28 3.10 20.24
CA ILE A 125 -15.19 3.53 21.12
C ILE A 125 -14.64 2.32 21.85
N VAL A 126 -13.33 2.07 21.71
CA VAL A 126 -12.63 0.99 22.40
C VAL A 126 -11.69 1.56 23.46
N GLY A 127 -11.88 1.14 24.71
CA GLY A 127 -10.98 1.47 25.81
C GLY A 127 -10.01 0.32 26.11
N ILE A 128 -8.71 0.62 26.22
CA ILE A 128 -7.69 -0.29 26.73
C ILE A 128 -7.34 0.14 28.16
N TRP A 129 -7.63 -0.70 29.16
CA TRP A 129 -7.35 -0.43 30.57
C TRP A 129 -6.42 -1.48 31.19
N GLY A 130 -5.80 -1.13 32.31
CA GLY A 130 -4.82 -2.00 33.00
C GLY A 130 -3.82 -1.20 33.82
N THR A 131 -3.00 -1.90 34.58
CA THR A 131 -1.96 -1.33 35.45
C THR A 131 -0.95 -0.46 34.69
N GLY A 132 -0.26 0.42 35.40
CA GLY A 132 0.83 1.23 34.82
C GLY A 132 1.96 0.35 34.28
N GLY A 133 2.60 0.76 33.18
CA GLY A 133 3.75 0.05 32.62
C GLY A 133 3.44 -1.18 31.76
N ILE A 134 2.20 -1.68 31.73
CA ILE A 134 1.84 -2.92 31.01
C ILE A 134 1.79 -2.80 29.46
N GLY A 135 2.17 -1.64 28.90
CA GLY A 135 2.24 -1.45 27.44
C GLY A 135 0.92 -1.09 26.74
N LYS A 136 -0.09 -0.55 27.44
CA LYS A 136 -1.39 -0.14 26.84
C LYS A 136 -1.23 0.76 25.61
N THR A 137 -0.39 1.80 25.71
CA THR A 137 -0.11 2.72 24.61
C THR A 137 0.58 2.01 23.45
N THR A 138 1.49 1.07 23.75
CA THR A 138 2.17 0.24 22.74
C THR A 138 1.18 -0.62 21.97
N ILE A 139 0.25 -1.29 22.67
CA ILE A 139 -0.83 -2.07 22.06
C ILE A 139 -1.72 -1.16 21.21
N ALA A 140 -2.08 0.03 21.72
CA ALA A 140 -2.93 0.96 20.98
C ALA A 140 -2.28 1.44 19.67
N LYS A 141 -0.99 1.75 19.73
CA LYS A 141 -0.18 2.16 18.59
C LYS A 141 -0.09 1.03 17.56
N ALA A 142 0.19 -0.19 18.00
CA ALA A 142 0.21 -1.36 17.13
C ALA A 142 -1.12 -1.61 16.39
N ILE A 143 -2.24 -1.52 17.10
CA ILE A 143 -3.58 -1.64 16.50
C ILE A 143 -3.80 -0.56 15.45
N PHE A 144 -3.48 0.70 15.78
CA PHE A 144 -3.65 1.83 14.88
C PHE A 144 -2.91 1.59 13.56
N HIS A 145 -1.63 1.24 13.62
CA HIS A 145 -0.84 1.03 12.41
C HIS A 145 -1.23 -0.22 11.62
N THR A 146 -1.84 -1.20 12.29
CA THR A 146 -2.35 -2.40 11.62
C THR A 146 -3.67 -2.16 10.91
N LEU A 147 -4.55 -1.30 11.43
CA LEU A 147 -5.91 -1.15 10.94
C LEU A 147 -6.16 0.19 10.23
N SER A 148 -5.29 1.20 10.37
CA SER A 148 -5.53 2.55 9.87
C SER A 148 -5.85 2.61 8.37
N TYR A 149 -5.24 1.75 7.56
CA TYR A 149 -5.47 1.71 6.10
C TYR A 149 -6.89 1.28 5.72
N GLN A 150 -7.63 0.62 6.62
CA GLN A 150 -9.01 0.20 6.38
C GLN A 150 -10.01 1.34 6.53
N PHE A 151 -9.56 2.51 7.01
CA PHE A 151 -10.41 3.67 7.26
C PHE A 151 -10.07 4.81 6.30
N LYS A 152 -11.10 5.55 5.87
CA LYS A 152 -10.94 6.73 4.98
C LYS A 152 -10.05 7.81 5.61
N ALA A 153 -10.08 7.93 6.93
CA ALA A 153 -9.22 8.83 7.69
C ALA A 153 -8.85 8.16 9.02
N ALA A 154 -7.59 8.32 9.43
CA ALA A 154 -7.09 7.76 10.67
C ALA A 154 -6.12 8.75 11.33
N CYS A 155 -6.25 8.93 12.65
CA CYS A 155 -5.35 9.76 13.45
C CYS A 155 -4.98 9.02 14.74
N PHE A 156 -3.70 9.08 15.12
CA PHE A 156 -3.22 8.60 16.40
C PHE A 156 -2.80 9.78 17.26
N LEU A 157 -3.46 9.94 18.41
CA LEU A 157 -3.17 11.01 19.36
C LEU A 157 -2.30 10.47 20.50
N GLU A 158 -1.03 10.86 20.53
CA GLU A 158 -0.07 10.44 21.57
C GLU A 158 -0.14 11.43 22.77
N ASP A 159 -0.30 10.90 23.98
CA ASP A 159 -0.29 11.58 25.30
C ASP A 159 -0.94 12.98 25.37
N VAL A 160 -2.22 13.05 25.74
CA VAL A 160 -2.95 14.31 26.00
C VAL A 160 -2.59 14.88 27.38
N LYS A 161 -1.31 15.04 27.69
CA LYS A 161 -0.88 15.80 28.88
C LYS A 161 -0.99 17.29 28.59
N GLY A 162 -2.19 17.82 28.79
CA GLY A 162 -2.41 19.25 28.62
C GLY A 162 -3.68 19.75 29.28
N ASN A 163 -4.85 19.20 28.95
CA ASN A 163 -6.12 19.74 29.45
C ASN A 163 -7.24 18.70 29.43
N ALA A 164 -7.34 17.90 30.49
CA ALA A 164 -8.61 17.39 31.04
C ALA A 164 -8.31 16.46 32.23
N LYS A 165 -8.69 16.87 33.44
CA LYS A 165 -8.80 15.97 34.58
C LYS A 165 -9.76 14.83 34.17
N LYS A 166 -9.29 13.58 34.26
CA LYS A 166 -10.04 12.32 34.11
C LYS A 166 -10.57 11.97 32.71
N ILE A 167 -9.67 11.71 31.76
CA ILE A 167 -9.97 10.75 30.69
C ILE A 167 -8.81 9.74 30.64
N ASN A 168 -8.92 8.66 31.44
CA ASN A 168 -8.13 7.43 31.28
C ASN A 168 -8.63 6.61 30.08
N CYS A 169 -9.03 7.28 29.01
CA CYS A 169 -9.60 6.70 27.81
C CYS A 169 -8.73 7.19 26.65
N ILE A 170 -7.87 6.32 26.13
CA ILE A 170 -7.33 6.52 24.79
C ILE A 170 -8.55 6.38 23.87
N ILE A 171 -9.13 7.50 23.45
CA ILE A 171 -10.26 7.52 22.53
C ILE A 171 -9.68 7.27 21.13
N TYR A 172 -9.95 6.10 20.57
CA TYR A 172 -9.96 5.96 19.12
C TYR A 172 -11.15 6.76 18.61
N LYS A 173 -10.89 7.90 17.97
CA LYS A 173 -11.90 8.49 17.09
C LYS A 173 -11.70 7.84 15.72
N ILE A 174 -12.31 6.68 15.54
CA ILE A 174 -12.57 6.16 14.19
C ILE A 174 -13.68 7.05 13.64
N LEU A 175 -13.31 8.03 12.82
CA LEU A 175 -14.26 8.88 12.11
C LEU A 175 -14.80 8.07 10.93
N PHE A 176 -16.02 7.54 11.05
CA PHE A 176 -16.85 7.23 9.88
C PHE A 176 -17.89 8.32 9.66
N SER A 177 -18.07 8.60 8.37
CA SER A 177 -19.04 9.46 7.70
C SER A 177 -19.23 10.88 8.26
N LEU A 178 -18.72 11.87 7.51
CA LEU A 178 -19.57 13.01 7.20
C LEU A 178 -19.90 12.91 5.71
N ASN A 179 -21.00 12.23 5.41
CA ASN A 179 -21.84 12.66 4.30
C ASN A 179 -22.41 14.03 4.67
N CYS A 180 -21.80 15.09 4.13
CA CYS A 180 -22.43 16.21 3.44
C CYS A 180 -21.38 16.85 2.54
#